data_AF-A0A537FA55-F1
#
_entry.id   AF-A0A537FA55-F1
#
_cell.length_a   1.000
_cell.length_b   1.000
_cell.length_c   1.000
_cell.angle_alpha   90.00
_cell.angle_beta   90.00
_cell.angle_gamma   90.00
#
_symmetry.space_group_name_H-M   'P 1'
#
loop_
_entity.id
_entity.type
_entity.pdbx_description
1 polymer ?
#
loop_
_entity_poly.entity_id
_entity_poly.type
_entity_poly.pdbx_seq_one_letter_code
_entity_poly.pdbx_strand_id
1 'polypeptide(L)'
;MNLSLDTLSIVLAGLLGAVVSGNNLSACCGTIIGSGMVNRRSGIIIAVAGYLLGLSIEGPKLFKVREAFLPTETSTEIFLILLATLLIFVGGELTKVPLSLSKALTGTILGVSFAIGALQETSYLVLILIFWVSAPIVATALGVIFVALDDRYSPRNLWVKLSLLKAGLVVMAFLSAYVTGSNALGLISGVPYKQPQPQIS
;
A
#
# COMPACT_ATOMS: atom_id res chain seq x y z
N MET A 1 20.74 1.18 21.53
CA MET A 1 20.10 0.13 20.72
C MET A 1 19.47 -0.87 21.69
N ASN A 2 18.14 -0.82 21.86
CA ASN A 2 17.42 -1.78 22.72
C ASN A 2 17.01 -2.97 21.85
N LEU A 3 17.87 -4.00 21.77
CA LEU A 3 17.70 -5.16 20.87
C LEU A 3 16.29 -5.79 20.92
N SER A 4 15.61 -5.72 22.07
CA SER A 4 14.25 -6.22 22.25
C SER A 4 13.21 -5.42 21.45
N LEU A 5 13.27 -4.09 21.45
CA LEU A 5 12.30 -3.22 20.78
C LEU A 5 12.45 -3.23 19.27
N ASP A 6 13.68 -3.31 18.77
CA ASP A 6 13.95 -3.39 17.33
C ASP A 6 13.39 -4.71 16.77
N THR A 7 13.59 -5.81 17.49
CA THR A 7 13.02 -7.13 17.14
C THR A 7 11.50 -7.10 17.15
N LEU A 8 10.89 -6.53 18.19
CA LEU A 8 9.43 -6.36 18.27
C LEU A 8 8.88 -5.52 17.12
N SER A 9 9.61 -4.48 16.70
CA SER A 9 9.22 -3.62 15.58
C SER A 9 9.21 -4.39 14.26
N ILE A 10 10.20 -5.26 14.02
CA ILE A 10 10.22 -6.14 12.83
C ILE A 10 9.02 -7.11 12.85
N VAL A 11 8.69 -7.67 14.02
CA VAL A 11 7.51 -8.53 14.17
C VAL A 11 6.22 -7.77 13.87
N LEU A 12 6.06 -6.55 14.41
CA LEU A 12 4.88 -5.71 14.13
C LEU A 12 4.77 -5.33 12.65
N ALA A 13 5.89 -5.01 11.99
CA ALA A 13 5.92 -4.74 10.56
C ALA A 13 5.49 -5.98 9.75
N GLY A 14 5.94 -7.17 10.13
CA GLY A 14 5.49 -8.43 9.51
C GLY A 14 3.98 -8.68 9.70
N LEU A 15 3.46 -8.45 10.90
CA LEU A 15 2.02 -8.58 11.21
C LEU A 15 1.18 -7.58 10.40
N LEU A 16 1.59 -6.31 10.37
CA LEU A 16 0.95 -5.29 9.53
C LEU A 16 0.97 -5.71 8.05
N GLY A 17 2.11 -6.19 7.55
CA GLY A 17 2.24 -6.68 6.19
C GLY A 17 1.28 -7.83 5.89
N ALA A 18 1.10 -8.76 6.81
CA ALA A 18 0.16 -9.88 6.66
C ALA A 18 -1.29 -9.42 6.64
N VAL A 19 -1.69 -8.55 7.57
CA VAL A 19 -3.07 -8.04 7.67
C VAL A 19 -3.43 -7.22 6.43
N VAL A 20 -2.53 -6.34 5.98
CA VAL A 20 -2.72 -5.51 4.78
C VAL A 20 -2.77 -6.36 3.51
N SER A 21 -1.82 -7.28 3.34
CA SER A 21 -1.80 -8.16 2.17
C SER A 21 -3.08 -9.00 2.07
N GLY A 22 -3.60 -9.46 3.22
CA GLY A 22 -4.85 -10.20 3.31
C GLY A 22 -6.07 -9.35 2.93
N ASN A 23 -6.18 -8.13 3.48
CA ASN A 23 -7.28 -7.20 3.15
C ASN A 23 -7.26 -6.82 1.65
N ASN A 24 -6.08 -6.52 1.11
CA ASN A 24 -5.91 -6.13 -0.30
C ASN A 24 -6.02 -7.30 -1.29
N LEU A 25 -5.92 -8.57 -0.84
CA LEU A 25 -6.01 -9.73 -1.74
C LEU A 25 -7.36 -9.77 -2.46
N SER A 26 -8.44 -9.45 -1.74
CA SER A 26 -9.79 -9.37 -2.31
C SER A 26 -9.90 -8.23 -3.32
N ALA A 27 -9.31 -7.07 -3.04
CA ALA A 27 -9.30 -5.94 -3.97
C ALA A 27 -8.52 -6.24 -5.26
N CYS A 28 -7.39 -6.95 -5.16
CA CYS A 28 -6.55 -7.26 -6.32
C CYS A 28 -7.11 -8.42 -7.16
N CYS A 29 -7.50 -9.53 -6.49
CA CYS A 29 -7.82 -10.78 -7.18
C CYS A 29 -9.27 -11.24 -6.99
N GLY A 30 -10.09 -10.54 -6.20
CA GLY A 30 -11.48 -10.91 -5.93
C GLY A 30 -12.31 -11.01 -7.19
N THR A 31 -12.13 -10.09 -8.14
CA THR A 31 -12.83 -10.13 -9.43
C THR A 31 -12.49 -11.38 -10.23
N ILE A 32 -11.19 -11.71 -10.38
CA ILE A 32 -10.76 -12.85 -11.21
C ILE A 32 -11.03 -14.22 -10.57
N ILE A 33 -11.04 -14.30 -9.23
CA ILE A 33 -11.40 -15.50 -8.50
C ILE A 33 -12.93 -15.66 -8.47
N GLY A 34 -13.65 -14.59 -8.11
CA GLY A 34 -15.10 -14.59 -7.94
C GLY A 34 -15.87 -14.82 -9.23
N SER A 35 -15.33 -14.37 -10.38
CA SER A 35 -15.93 -14.64 -11.69
C SER A 35 -15.58 -16.02 -12.26
N GLY A 36 -14.81 -16.85 -11.54
CA GLY A 36 -14.33 -18.15 -12.03
C GLY A 36 -13.30 -18.08 -13.16
N MET A 37 -12.72 -16.91 -13.45
CA MET A 37 -11.69 -16.77 -14.50
C MET A 37 -10.40 -17.52 -14.15
N VAL A 38 -10.04 -17.52 -12.87
CA VAL A 38 -8.96 -18.33 -12.29
C VAL A 38 -9.46 -19.00 -11.01
N ASN A 39 -8.84 -20.11 -10.64
CA ASN A 39 -9.12 -20.71 -9.33
C ASN A 39 -8.49 -19.89 -8.19
N ARG A 40 -8.94 -20.13 -6.96
CA ARG A 40 -8.45 -19.41 -5.76
C ARG A 40 -6.93 -19.51 -5.58
N ARG A 41 -6.33 -20.68 -5.84
CA ARG A 41 -4.88 -20.89 -5.67
C ARG A 41 -4.08 -20.02 -6.65
N SER A 42 -4.46 -20.03 -7.92
CA SER A 42 -3.84 -19.22 -8.97
C SER A 42 -3.97 -17.73 -8.67
N GLY A 43 -5.15 -17.26 -8.24
CA GLY A 43 -5.35 -15.87 -7.85
C GLY A 43 -4.44 -15.44 -6.68
N ILE A 44 -4.30 -16.29 -5.65
CA ILE A 44 -3.36 -16.04 -4.54
C ILE A 44 -1.92 -15.96 -5.03
N ILE A 45 -1.48 -16.89 -5.90
CA ILE A 45 -0.12 -16.88 -6.45
C ILE A 45 0.15 -15.60 -7.24
N ILE A 46 -0.80 -15.15 -8.06
CA ILE A 46 -0.70 -13.89 -8.80
C ILE A 46 -0.51 -12.71 -7.84
N ALA A 47 -1.31 -12.64 -6.78
CA ALA A 47 -1.21 -11.58 -5.79
C ALA A 47 0.14 -11.60 -5.05
N VAL A 48 0.57 -12.76 -4.57
CA VAL A 48 1.85 -12.90 -3.84
C VAL A 48 3.02 -12.51 -4.75
N ALA A 49 3.02 -12.94 -6.01
CA ALA A 49 4.05 -12.55 -6.96
C ALA A 49 4.08 -11.03 -7.18
N GLY A 50 2.90 -10.42 -7.35
CA GLY A 50 2.77 -8.96 -7.45
C GLY A 50 3.31 -8.26 -6.21
N TYR A 51 2.83 -8.62 -5.01
CA TYR A 51 3.27 -8.03 -3.74
C TYR A 51 4.79 -8.09 -3.56
N LEU A 52 5.40 -9.26 -3.79
CA LEU A 52 6.85 -9.44 -3.63
C LEU A 52 7.66 -8.62 -4.62
N LEU A 53 7.24 -8.59 -5.89
CA LEU A 53 7.93 -7.83 -6.92
C LEU A 53 7.80 -6.31 -6.69
N GLY A 54 6.59 -5.85 -6.36
CA GLY A 54 6.35 -4.44 -6.04
C GLY A 54 7.17 -3.99 -4.84
N LEU A 55 7.15 -4.77 -3.76
CA LEU A 55 7.93 -4.51 -2.55
C LEU A 55 9.43 -4.46 -2.84
N SER A 56 9.94 -5.42 -3.61
CA SER A 56 11.39 -5.54 -3.86
C SER A 56 11.92 -4.46 -4.80
N ILE A 57 11.16 -4.10 -5.85
CA ILE A 57 11.63 -3.21 -6.90
C ILE A 57 11.36 -1.75 -6.56
N GLU A 58 10.15 -1.44 -6.10
CA GLU A 58 9.66 -0.07 -5.96
C GLU A 58 9.43 0.31 -4.49
N GLY A 59 9.27 -0.67 -3.59
CA GLY A 59 9.05 -0.46 -2.16
C GLY A 59 10.04 0.49 -1.47
N PRO A 60 11.37 0.41 -1.74
CA PRO A 60 12.35 1.31 -1.13
C PRO A 60 12.08 2.80 -1.40
N LYS A 61 11.36 3.16 -2.47
CA LYS A 61 11.01 4.57 -2.76
C LYS A 61 10.12 5.19 -1.69
N LEU A 62 9.40 4.36 -0.93
CA LEU A 62 8.47 4.81 0.12
C LEU A 62 9.18 5.07 1.45
N PHE A 63 10.46 4.70 1.59
CA PHE A 63 11.23 4.94 2.82
C PHE A 63 11.38 6.45 3.09
N LYS A 64 11.43 7.23 2.01
CA LYS A 64 11.45 8.69 2.01
C LYS A 64 10.34 9.33 2.84
N VAL A 65 9.17 8.67 2.98
CA VAL A 65 8.07 9.19 3.80
C VAL A 65 8.47 9.30 5.26
N ARG A 66 9.07 8.24 5.79
CA ARG A 66 9.56 8.25 7.17
C ARG A 66 10.80 9.13 7.29
N GLU A 67 11.74 9.07 6.34
CA GLU A 67 12.95 9.91 6.36
C GLU A 67 12.62 11.41 6.36
N ALA A 68 11.59 11.84 5.61
CA ALA A 68 11.19 13.24 5.54
C ALA A 68 10.51 13.74 6.83
N PHE A 69 9.71 12.90 7.49
CA PHE A 69 8.92 13.32 8.65
C PHE A 69 9.57 12.96 9.98
N LEU A 70 10.45 11.97 10.02
CA LEU A 70 11.09 11.48 11.23
C LEU A 70 12.59 11.22 10.96
N PRO A 71 13.40 12.30 10.81
CA PRO A 71 14.82 12.21 10.47
C PRO A 71 15.72 11.79 11.64
N THR A 72 15.21 11.95 12.87
CA THR A 72 15.84 11.43 14.08
C THR A 72 14.80 10.62 14.81
N GLU A 73 15.13 9.38 15.12
CA GLU A 73 14.21 8.50 15.83
C GLU A 73 14.86 7.67 16.93
N THR A 74 14.01 7.21 17.84
CA THR A 74 14.35 6.19 18.82
C THR A 74 13.66 4.86 18.50
N SER A 75 14.22 3.73 18.97
CA SER A 75 13.56 2.41 18.86
C SER A 75 12.14 2.41 19.43
N THR A 76 11.88 3.23 20.45
CA THR A 76 10.56 3.39 21.06
C THR A 76 9.57 4.06 20.11
N GLU A 77 9.98 5.10 19.39
CA GLU A 77 9.12 5.80 18.42
C GLU A 77 8.74 4.90 17.25
N ILE A 78 9.70 4.15 16.69
CA ILE A 78 9.45 3.15 15.63
C ILE A 78 8.40 2.14 16.11
N PHE A 79 8.59 1.60 17.32
CA PHE A 79 7.66 0.64 17.91
C PHE A 79 6.25 1.24 18.08
N LEU A 80 6.15 2.46 18.61
CA LEU A 80 4.87 3.14 18.84
C LEU A 80 4.14 3.47 17.53
N ILE A 81 4.86 3.88 16.48
CA ILE A 81 4.30 4.12 15.14
C ILE A 81 3.65 2.84 14.60
N LEU A 82 4.38 1.72 14.64
CA LEU A 82 3.88 0.45 14.13
C LEU A 82 2.71 -0.09 14.98
N LEU A 83 2.81 0.03 16.31
CA LEU A 83 1.75 -0.39 17.23
C LEU A 83 0.46 0.43 17.02
N ALA A 84 0.56 1.76 16.98
CA ALA A 84 -0.60 2.64 16.77
C ALA A 84 -1.25 2.37 15.41
N THR A 85 -0.45 2.17 14.37
CA THR A 85 -0.95 1.84 13.02
C THR A 85 -1.69 0.51 13.01
N LEU A 86 -1.14 -0.52 13.68
CA LEU A 86 -1.79 -1.83 13.78
C LEU A 86 -3.14 -1.73 14.50
N LEU A 87 -3.21 -1.00 15.62
CA LEU A 87 -4.46 -0.79 16.36
C LEU A 87 -5.53 -0.11 15.52
N ILE A 88 -5.17 0.95 14.79
CA ILE A 88 -6.10 1.66 13.89
C ILE A 88 -6.58 0.73 12.77
N PHE A 89 -5.69 -0.03 12.15
CA PHE A 89 -6.05 -0.92 11.05
C PHE A 89 -6.93 -2.08 11.50
N VAL A 90 -6.60 -2.71 12.65
CA VAL A 90 -7.45 -3.74 13.26
C VAL A 90 -8.82 -3.19 13.64
N GLY A 91 -8.89 -1.97 14.19
CA GLY A 91 -10.17 -1.31 14.47
C GLY A 91 -11.01 -1.06 13.21
N GLY A 92 -10.37 -0.64 12.11
CA GLY A 92 -11.01 -0.47 10.81
C GLY A 92 -11.55 -1.79 10.25
N GLU A 93 -10.77 -2.87 10.34
CA GLU A 93 -11.19 -4.21 9.92
C GLU A 93 -12.39 -4.72 10.73
N LEU A 94 -12.36 -4.57 12.06
CA LEU A 94 -13.46 -4.97 12.96
C LEU A 94 -14.76 -4.20 12.66
N THR A 95 -14.64 -2.93 12.27
CA THR A 95 -15.79 -2.09 11.90
C THR A 95 -16.20 -2.25 10.42
N LYS A 96 -15.49 -3.08 9.66
CA LYS A 96 -15.69 -3.31 8.21
C LYS A 96 -15.61 -2.03 7.38
N VAL A 97 -14.83 -1.06 7.85
CA VAL A 97 -14.59 0.20 7.15
C VAL A 97 -13.32 0.03 6.29
N PRO A 98 -13.38 0.29 4.97
CA PRO A 98 -12.20 0.21 4.12
C PRO A 98 -11.22 1.34 4.46
N LEU A 99 -10.20 1.02 5.25
CA LEU A 99 -9.20 1.97 5.70
C LEU A 99 -7.93 1.88 4.84
N SER A 100 -7.35 3.02 4.48
CA SER A 100 -6.05 3.07 3.82
C SER A 100 -4.93 2.98 4.86
N LEU A 101 -4.15 1.89 4.80
CA LEU A 101 -2.95 1.75 5.63
C LEU A 101 -1.97 2.91 5.39
N SER A 102 -1.70 3.29 4.14
CA SER A 102 -0.76 4.37 3.86
C SER A 102 -1.16 5.67 4.56
N LYS A 103 -2.47 5.96 4.64
CA LYS A 103 -2.97 7.12 5.40
C LYS A 103 -2.77 6.95 6.91
N ALA A 104 -3.11 5.79 7.45
CA ALA A 104 -2.95 5.51 8.88
C ALA A 104 -1.48 5.59 9.31
N LEU A 105 -0.57 4.94 8.58
CA LEU A 105 0.85 4.88 8.88
C LEU A 105 1.55 6.23 8.68
N THR A 106 1.25 6.96 7.59
CA THR A 106 1.75 8.34 7.45
C THR A 106 1.21 9.23 8.58
N GLY A 107 -0.06 9.08 8.96
CA GLY A 107 -0.65 9.84 10.07
C GLY A 107 0.01 9.57 11.42
N THR A 108 0.34 8.32 11.74
CA THR A 108 1.05 7.98 12.98
C THR A 108 2.49 8.47 12.98
N ILE A 109 3.20 8.40 11.84
CA ILE A 109 4.53 9.00 11.67
C ILE A 109 4.47 10.51 11.94
N LEU A 110 3.51 11.22 11.32
CA LEU A 110 3.32 12.66 11.53
C LEU A 110 2.97 12.98 12.98
N GLY A 111 2.12 12.16 13.63
CA GLY A 111 1.75 12.34 15.03
C GLY A 111 2.95 12.24 15.98
N VAL A 112 3.81 11.24 15.78
CA VAL A 112 5.05 11.09 16.56
C VAL A 112 6.03 12.22 16.24
N SER A 113 6.22 12.55 14.97
CA SER A 113 7.06 13.67 14.53
C SER A 113 6.65 14.99 15.16
N PHE A 114 5.34 15.27 15.21
CA PHE A 114 4.79 16.45 15.87
C PHE A 114 5.05 16.44 17.39
N ALA A 115 4.84 15.29 18.05
CA ALA A 115 5.04 15.16 19.49
C ALA A 115 6.50 15.38 19.93
N ILE A 116 7.47 15.02 19.09
CA ILE A 116 8.90 15.22 19.37
C ILE A 116 9.48 16.51 18.76
N GLY A 117 8.65 17.31 18.08
CA GLY A 117 9.09 18.55 17.42
C GLY A 117 9.98 18.36 16.19
N ALA A 118 9.94 17.19 15.55
CA ALA A 118 10.77 16.85 14.39
C ALA A 118 10.13 17.21 13.03
N LEU A 119 8.88 17.70 13.02
CA LEU A 119 8.15 17.97 11.79
C LEU A 119 8.70 19.24 11.09
N GLN A 120 9.53 19.06 10.06
CA GLN A 120 10.13 20.16 9.29
C GLN A 120 9.62 20.21 7.83
N GLU A 121 9.40 19.05 7.22
CA GLU A 121 9.09 18.93 5.78
C GLU A 121 7.59 19.06 5.46
N THR A 122 7.08 20.29 5.40
CA THR A 122 5.65 20.54 5.10
C THR A 122 5.30 20.43 3.62
N SER A 123 6.23 20.73 2.71
CA SER A 123 5.99 20.68 1.26
C SER A 123 5.69 19.27 0.77
N TYR A 124 6.41 18.27 1.30
CA TYR A 124 6.17 16.88 0.95
C TYR A 124 4.82 16.37 1.49
N LEU A 125 4.41 16.82 2.68
CA LEU A 125 3.08 16.52 3.22
C LEU A 125 1.97 17.08 2.31
N VAL A 126 2.10 18.33 1.85
CA VAL A 126 1.13 18.93 0.92
C VAL A 126 1.02 18.11 -0.37
N LEU A 127 2.15 17.64 -0.92
CA LEU A 127 2.14 16.77 -2.10
C LEU A 127 1.37 15.46 -1.86
N ILE A 128 1.60 14.79 -0.72
CA ILE A 128 0.87 13.57 -0.35
C ILE A 128 -0.64 13.83 -0.29
N LEU A 129 -1.05 14.93 0.35
CA LEU A 129 -2.45 15.29 0.50
C LEU A 129 -3.12 15.60 -0.86
N ILE A 130 -2.41 16.29 -1.77
CA ILE A 130 -2.88 16.53 -3.13
C ILE A 130 -3.16 15.20 -3.84
N PHE A 131 -2.25 14.23 -3.77
CA PHE A 131 -2.46 12.92 -4.38
C PHE A 131 -3.59 12.12 -3.74
N TRP A 132 -3.80 12.22 -2.43
CA TRP A 132 -4.91 11.55 -1.75
C TRP A 132 -6.28 12.06 -2.17
N VAL A 133 -6.38 13.31 -2.60
CA VAL A 133 -7.63 13.92 -3.10
C VAL A 133 -7.76 13.77 -4.61
N SER A 134 -6.70 13.97 -5.37
CA SER A 134 -6.73 13.95 -6.84
C SER A 134 -6.84 12.54 -7.41
N ALA A 135 -6.20 11.53 -6.80
CA ALA A 135 -6.18 10.18 -7.35
C ALA A 135 -7.59 9.56 -7.49
N PRO A 136 -8.50 9.65 -6.49
CA PRO A 136 -9.88 9.21 -6.67
C PRO A 136 -10.62 9.94 -7.80
N ILE A 137 -10.43 11.26 -7.91
CA ILE A 137 -11.09 12.08 -8.95
C ILE A 137 -10.63 11.65 -10.35
N VAL A 138 -9.32 11.50 -10.54
CA VAL A 138 -8.75 11.04 -11.81
C VAL A 138 -9.19 9.60 -12.10
N ALA A 139 -9.21 8.72 -11.10
CA ALA A 139 -9.68 7.34 -11.27
C ALA A 139 -11.15 7.27 -11.69
N THR A 140 -12.02 8.11 -11.10
CA THR A 140 -13.43 8.23 -11.52
C THR A 140 -13.55 8.71 -12.95
N ALA A 141 -12.83 9.77 -13.33
CA ALA A 141 -12.86 10.29 -14.70
C ALA A 141 -12.40 9.22 -15.72
N LEU A 142 -11.29 8.53 -15.44
CA LEU A 142 -10.79 7.45 -16.28
C LEU A 142 -11.79 6.28 -16.37
N GLY A 143 -12.43 5.91 -15.26
CA GLY A 143 -13.47 4.88 -15.24
C GLY A 143 -14.64 5.20 -16.18
N VAL A 144 -15.15 6.44 -16.12
CA VAL A 144 -16.21 6.91 -17.02
C VAL A 144 -15.76 6.87 -18.48
N ILE A 145 -14.54 7.33 -18.77
CA ILE A 145 -13.97 7.31 -20.12
C ILE A 145 -13.84 5.88 -20.64
N PHE A 146 -13.34 4.94 -19.84
CA PHE A 146 -13.17 3.56 -20.25
C PHE A 146 -14.49 2.85 -20.53
N VAL A 147 -15.54 3.13 -19.74
CA VAL A 147 -16.89 2.62 -20.04
C VAL A 147 -17.39 3.18 -21.37
N ALA A 148 -17.28 4.48 -21.60
CA ALA A 148 -17.70 5.10 -22.86
C ALA A 148 -16.92 4.56 -24.08
N LEU A 149 -15.63 4.24 -23.90
CA LEU A 149 -14.82 3.60 -24.94
C LEU A 149 -15.23 2.16 -25.19
N ASP A 150 -15.55 1.36 -24.16
CA ASP A 150 -16.08 0.01 -24.36
C ASP A 150 -17.40 0.07 -25.14
N ASP A 151 -18.34 0.94 -24.75
CA ASP A 151 -19.63 1.06 -25.44
C ASP A 151 -19.48 1.38 -26.95
N ARG A 152 -18.42 2.12 -27.32
CA ARG A 152 -18.16 2.52 -28.71
C ARG A 152 -17.34 1.52 -29.51
N TYR A 153 -16.36 0.87 -28.89
CA TYR A 153 -15.34 0.08 -29.60
C TYR A 153 -15.34 -1.41 -29.24
N SER A 154 -16.25 -1.87 -28.37
CA SER A 154 -16.26 -3.28 -27.94
C SER A 154 -16.35 -4.23 -29.14
N PRO A 155 -15.56 -5.32 -29.16
CA PRO A 155 -15.72 -6.37 -30.16
C PRO A 155 -17.14 -6.93 -30.12
N ARG A 156 -17.80 -6.98 -31.28
CA ARG A 156 -19.14 -7.60 -31.41
C ARG A 156 -19.11 -9.10 -31.12
N ASN A 157 -17.97 -9.75 -31.38
CA ASN A 157 -17.79 -11.16 -31.07
C ASN A 157 -17.61 -11.34 -29.55
N LEU A 158 -18.61 -11.95 -28.92
CA LEU A 158 -18.65 -12.21 -27.49
C LEU A 158 -17.41 -12.96 -26.98
N TRP A 159 -16.93 -13.95 -27.74
CA TRP A 159 -15.76 -14.75 -27.34
C TRP A 159 -14.49 -13.92 -27.31
N VAL A 160 -14.32 -13.01 -28.28
CA VAL A 160 -13.18 -12.09 -28.33
C VAL A 160 -13.26 -11.10 -27.16
N LYS A 161 -14.45 -10.53 -26.92
CA LYS A 161 -14.67 -9.61 -25.78
C LYS A 161 -14.33 -10.28 -24.44
N LEU A 162 -14.87 -11.48 -24.19
CA LEU A 162 -14.62 -12.23 -22.96
C LEU A 162 -13.14 -12.61 -22.80
N SER A 163 -12.47 -13.00 -23.89
CA SER A 163 -11.04 -13.32 -23.86
C SER A 163 -10.18 -12.10 -23.52
N LEU A 164 -10.48 -10.94 -24.12
CA LEU A 164 -9.79 -9.69 -23.82
C LEU A 164 -10.01 -9.23 -22.38
N LEU A 165 -11.25 -9.28 -21.90
CA LEU A 165 -11.57 -8.95 -20.50
C LEU A 165 -10.85 -9.88 -19.53
N LYS A 166 -10.83 -11.18 -19.83
CA LYS A 166 -10.13 -12.16 -18.98
C LYS A 166 -8.63 -11.89 -18.93
N ALA A 167 -7.99 -11.72 -20.08
CA ALA A 167 -6.56 -11.43 -20.14
C ALA A 167 -6.23 -10.11 -19.43
N GLY A 168 -7.00 -9.06 -19.71
CA GLY A 168 -6.84 -7.75 -19.08
C GLY A 168 -7.00 -7.79 -17.57
N LEU A 169 -8.06 -8.44 -17.05
CA LEU A 169 -8.31 -8.51 -15.62
C LEU A 169 -7.25 -9.32 -14.86
N VAL A 170 -6.69 -10.37 -15.46
CA VAL A 170 -5.58 -11.12 -14.85
C VAL A 170 -4.32 -10.25 -14.75
N VAL A 171 -4.00 -9.50 -15.81
CA VAL A 171 -2.88 -8.55 -15.80
C VAL A 171 -3.11 -7.45 -14.77
N MET A 172 -4.31 -6.87 -14.72
CA MET A 172 -4.66 -5.82 -13.77
C MET A 172 -4.66 -6.32 -12.32
N ALA A 173 -5.02 -7.58 -12.07
CA ALA A 173 -4.92 -8.18 -10.75
C ALA A 173 -3.46 -8.27 -10.28
N PHE A 174 -2.56 -8.71 -11.16
CA PHE A 174 -1.12 -8.71 -10.88
C PHE A 174 -0.59 -7.31 -10.64
N LEU A 175 -0.92 -6.34 -11.50
CA LEU A 175 -0.47 -4.95 -11.35
C LEU A 175 -1.02 -4.28 -10.08
N SER A 176 -2.26 -4.56 -9.71
CA SER A 176 -2.86 -4.05 -8.47
C SER A 176 -2.14 -4.61 -7.24
N ALA A 177 -1.79 -5.90 -7.29
CA ALA A 177 -0.96 -6.50 -6.26
C ALA A 177 0.45 -5.91 -6.24
N TYR A 178 1.07 -5.71 -7.41
CA TYR A 178 2.35 -5.01 -7.52
C TYR A 178 2.33 -3.63 -6.87
N VAL A 179 1.32 -2.80 -7.17
CA VAL A 179 1.18 -1.47 -6.57
C VAL A 179 0.95 -1.55 -5.05
N THR A 180 0.20 -2.54 -4.57
CA THR A 180 0.04 -2.75 -3.13
C THR A 180 1.36 -3.11 -2.46
N GLY A 181 2.18 -3.94 -3.10
CA GLY A 181 3.52 -4.29 -2.63
C GLY A 181 4.47 -3.09 -2.59
N SER A 182 4.51 -2.31 -3.68
CA SER A 182 5.38 -1.14 -3.75
C SER A 182 4.94 -0.01 -2.82
N ASN A 183 3.64 0.17 -2.63
CA ASN A 183 3.11 1.26 -1.82
C ASN A 183 2.95 0.86 -0.35
N ALA A 184 1.96 0.04 -0.03
CA ALA A 184 1.58 -0.23 1.36
C ALA A 184 2.65 -1.07 2.08
N LEU A 185 3.13 -2.16 1.45
CA LEU A 185 4.17 -2.99 2.05
C LEU A 185 5.53 -2.28 2.06
N GLY A 186 5.84 -1.50 1.02
CA GLY A 186 7.04 -0.65 0.96
C GLY A 186 7.07 0.39 2.08
N LEU A 187 5.93 1.02 2.38
CA LEU A 187 5.84 1.97 3.48
C LEU A 187 6.03 1.28 4.83
N ILE A 188 5.42 0.10 5.06
CA ILE A 188 5.61 -0.66 6.30
C ILE A 188 7.07 -1.05 6.50
N SER A 189 7.72 -1.58 5.46
CA SER A 189 9.09 -2.07 5.56
C SER A 189 10.11 -0.94 5.78
N GLY A 190 9.81 0.28 5.32
CA GLY A 190 10.66 1.45 5.53
C GLY A 190 10.70 1.97 6.97
N VAL A 191 9.69 1.64 7.79
CA VAL A 191 9.61 2.13 9.18
C VAL A 191 10.70 1.54 10.09
N PRO A 192 10.87 0.20 10.19
CA PRO A 192 11.97 -0.40 10.95
C PRO A 192 13.30 -0.44 10.17
N TYR A 193 13.35 0.00 8.91
CA TYR A 193 14.58 -0.01 8.11
C TYR A 193 15.62 0.96 8.69
N LYS A 194 16.91 0.62 8.62
CA LYS A 194 17.95 1.52 9.12
C LYS A 194 18.14 2.70 8.17
N GLN A 195 17.95 3.92 8.66
CA GLN A 195 18.25 5.11 7.88
C GLN A 195 19.76 5.19 7.60
N PRO A 196 20.19 5.57 6.39
CA PRO A 196 21.56 6.00 6.15
C PRO A 196 21.87 7.18 7.08
N GLN A 197 22.95 7.12 7.84
CA GLN A 197 23.36 8.26 8.67
C GLN A 197 23.57 9.48 7.76
N PRO A 198 23.03 10.66 8.13
CA PRO A 198 23.29 11.86 7.36
C PRO A 198 24.80 12.10 7.30
N GLN A 199 25.33 12.26 6.09
CA GLN A 199 26.69 12.73 5.90
C GLN A 199 26.73 14.17 6.41
N ILE A 200 27.24 14.36 7.62
CA ILE A 200 27.52 15.68 8.17
C ILE A 200 28.70 16.22 7.36
N SER A 201 28.43 17.12 6.42
CA SER A 201 29.43 17.95 5.74
C SER A 201 29.50 19.32 6.40
#